data_AF-A0A955VSG2-F1
#
_entry.id   AF-A0A955VSG2-F1
#
_cell.length_a   1.000
_cell.length_b   1.000
_cell.length_c   1.000
_cell.angle_alpha   90.00
_cell.angle_beta   90.00
_cell.angle_gamma   90.00
#
_symmetry.space_group_name_H-M   'P 1'
#
loop_
_entity.id
_entity.type
_entity.pdbx_description
1 polymer ?
#
loop_
_entity_poly.entity_id
_entity_poly.type
_entity_poly.pdbx_seq_one_letter_code
_entity_poly.pdbx_strand_id
1 'polypeptide(L)' 'TRVPVVDESECVGCNLCQIVCPVTGCIEMVPVDNGFSPASWNQHVGEGATLRPKKGVH' A
#
# COMPACT_ATOMS: atom_id res chain seq x y z
N THR A 1 -16.40 -16.75 12.91
CA THR A 1 -16.52 -15.93 11.67
C THR A 1 -15.17 -15.86 11.00
N ARG A 2 -15.10 -15.92 9.66
CA ARG A 2 -13.83 -15.79 8.90
C ARG A 2 -13.73 -14.36 8.38
N VAL A 3 -13.21 -13.45 9.20
CA VAL A 3 -12.96 -12.06 8.81
C VAL A 3 -11.47 -11.95 8.49
N PRO A 4 -11.08 -11.46 7.30
CA PRO A 4 -9.67 -11.28 6.99
C PRO A 4 -9.05 -10.22 7.91
N VAL A 5 -7.82 -10.44 8.33
CA VAL A 5 -7.00 -9.48 9.09
C VAL A 5 -5.80 -9.12 8.23
N VAL A 6 -5.52 -7.83 8.09
CA VAL A 6 -4.33 -7.34 7.39
C VAL A 6 -3.16 -7.39 8.35
N ASP A 7 -2.07 -8.03 7.94
CA ASP A 7 -0.79 -7.92 8.62
C ASP A 7 -0.07 -6.66 8.13
N GLU A 8 -0.12 -5.60 8.92
CA GLU A 8 0.48 -4.30 8.55
C GLU A 8 2.01 -4.39 8.40
N SER A 9 2.69 -5.32 9.09
CA SER A 9 4.14 -5.46 8.95
C SER A 9 4.55 -6.02 7.58
N GLU A 10 3.64 -6.77 6.94
CA GLU A 10 3.85 -7.46 5.66
C GLU A 10 3.07 -6.83 4.50
N CYS A 11 2.11 -5.96 4.78
CA CYS A 11 1.33 -5.29 3.76
C CYS A 11 2.28 -4.46 2.86
N VAL A 12 1.99 -4.39 1.56
CA VAL A 12 2.78 -3.58 0.60
C VAL A 12 1.92 -2.54 -0.12
N GLY A 13 0.65 -2.40 0.29
CA GLY A 13 -0.31 -1.49 -0.33
C GLY A 13 -0.67 -1.86 -1.78
N CYS A 14 -0.75 -3.16 -2.11
CA CYS A 14 -1.03 -3.63 -3.47
C CYS A 14 -2.51 -3.56 -3.88
N ASN A 15 -3.42 -3.26 -2.95
CA ASN A 15 -4.87 -3.25 -3.15
C ASN A 15 -5.53 -4.61 -3.50
N LEU A 16 -4.78 -5.72 -3.52
CA LEU A 16 -5.35 -7.01 -3.94
C LEU A 16 -6.43 -7.51 -2.98
N CYS A 17 -6.23 -7.36 -1.67
CA CYS A 17 -7.18 -7.82 -0.64
C CYS A 17 -8.54 -7.13 -0.74
N GLN A 18 -8.58 -5.81 -0.99
CA GLN A 18 -9.82 -5.07 -1.20
C GLN A 18 -10.55 -5.55 -2.45
N ILE A 19 -9.83 -5.75 -3.56
CA ILE A 19 -10.42 -6.15 -4.85
C ILE A 19 -11.04 -7.54 -4.79
N VAL A 20 -10.40 -8.50 -4.11
CA VAL A 20 -10.86 -9.90 -4.08
C VAL A 20 -11.91 -10.18 -3.01
N CYS A 21 -12.09 -9.26 -2.05
CA CYS A 21 -13.03 -9.47 -0.95
C CYS A 21 -14.48 -9.46 -1.48
N PRO A 22 -15.28 -10.51 -1.23
CA PRO A 22 -16.65 -10.58 -1.76
C PRO A 22 -17.64 -9.69 -1.00
N VAL A 23 -17.21 -9.06 0.11
CA VAL A 23 -18.05 -8.24 0.96
C VAL A 23 -17.79 -6.76 0.66
N THR A 24 -18.82 -6.08 0.17
CA THR A 24 -18.78 -4.64 -0.13
C THR A 24 -18.38 -3.84 1.11
N GLY A 25 -17.37 -2.97 0.97
CA GLY A 25 -16.94 -2.08 2.05
C GLY A 25 -16.25 -2.78 3.23
N CYS A 26 -15.87 -4.06 3.10
CA CYS A 26 -15.17 -4.78 4.18
C CYS A 26 -13.74 -4.28 4.39
N ILE A 27 -13.07 -3.80 3.34
CA ILE A 27 -11.68 -3.34 3.36
C ILE A 27 -11.60 -1.97 2.70
N GLU A 28 -10.99 -1.01 3.39
CA GLU A 28 -10.78 0.35 2.91
C GLU A 28 -9.28 0.61 2.73
N MET A 29 -8.90 1.18 1.59
CA MET A 29 -7.54 1.64 1.35
C MET A 29 -7.44 3.08 1.84
N VAL A 30 -6.61 3.30 2.86
CA VAL A 30 -6.38 4.64 3.42
C VAL A 30 -4.97 5.12 3.08
N PRO A 31 -4.75 6.43 2.89
CA PRO A 31 -3.41 6.99 2.84
C PRO A 31 -2.69 6.74 4.17
N VAL A 32 -1.43 6.33 4.11
CA VAL A 32 -0.57 6.15 5.29
C VAL A 32 0.63 7.08 5.17
N ASP A 33 0.91 7.81 6.25
CA ASP A 33 2.11 8.61 6.35
C ASP A 33 3.32 7.70 6.57
N ASN A 34 4.25 7.72 5.64
CA ASN A 34 5.46 6.91 5.65
C ASN A 34 6.73 7.77 5.64
N GLY A 35 6.60 9.10 5.73
CA GLY A 35 7.73 10.03 5.69
C GLY A 35 8.42 10.19 4.33
N PHE A 36 7.90 9.59 3.25
CA PHE A 36 8.43 9.74 1.88
C PHE A 36 7.56 10.68 1.05
N SER A 37 8.21 11.50 0.22
CA SER A 37 7.49 12.27 -0.81
C SER A 37 6.93 11.33 -1.90
N PRO A 38 5.73 11.60 -2.44
CA PRO A 38 5.18 10.82 -3.55
C PRO A 38 6.12 10.85 -4.76
N ALA A 39 6.40 9.68 -5.33
CA ALA A 39 7.24 9.54 -6.51
C ALA A 39 6.78 8.37 -7.38
N SER A 40 6.73 8.61 -8.69
CA SER A 40 6.51 7.59 -9.71
C SER A 40 7.83 6.98 -10.16
N TRP A 41 7.75 5.84 -10.87
CA TRP A 41 8.92 5.21 -11.47
C TRP A 41 9.65 6.13 -12.45
N ASN A 42 8.90 6.89 -13.27
CA ASN A 42 9.48 7.81 -14.25
C ASN A 42 10.28 8.93 -13.57
N GLN A 43 9.82 9.44 -12.44
CA GLN A 43 10.54 10.45 -11.66
C GLN A 43 11.80 9.86 -11.00
N HIS A 44 11.74 8.61 -10.53
CA HIS A 44 12.94 7.95 -10.01
C HIS A 44 14.04 7.84 -11.06
N VAL A 45 13.71 7.35 -12.26
CA VAL A 45 14.70 7.14 -13.32
C VAL A 45 15.12 8.43 -14.02
N GLY A 46 14.23 9.42 -14.13
CA GLY A 46 14.49 10.67 -14.84
C GLY A 46 15.10 11.77 -13.97
N GLU A 47 14.69 11.84 -12.71
CA GLU A 47 14.99 12.97 -11.81
C GLU A 47 15.73 12.52 -10.53
N GLY A 48 15.92 11.21 -10.33
CA GLY A 48 16.55 10.68 -9.13
C GLY A 48 15.65 10.72 -7.89
N ALA A 49 14.33 10.86 -8.06
CA ALA A 49 13.39 10.87 -6.94
C ALA A 49 13.50 9.59 -6.11
N THR A 50 13.48 9.72 -4.77
CA THR A 50 13.58 8.55 -3.88
C THR A 50 12.23 7.84 -3.82
N LEU A 51 12.23 6.53 -4.10
CA LEU A 51 11.04 5.69 -3.95
C LEU A 51 10.96 5.15 -2.53
N ARG A 52 9.73 5.08 -2.00
CA ARG A 52 9.48 4.42 -0.71
C ARG A 52 9.82 2.93 -0.77
N PRO A 53 10.30 2.32 0.33
CA PRO A 53 10.40 0.87 0.46
C PRO A 53 9.03 0.21 0.28
N LYS A 54 9.00 -1.06 -0.16
CA LYS A 54 7.73 -1.76 -0.43
C LYS A 54 7.08 -2.38 0.81
N LYS A 55 7.86 -2.82 1.79
CA LYS A 55 7.41 -3.64 2.93
C LYS A 55 7.55 -2.88 4.24
N GLY A 56 6.56 -3.03 5.13
CA GLY A 56 6.63 -2.58 6.53
C GLY A 56 6.76 -1.07 6.71
N VAL A 57 6.24 -0.29 5.76
CA VAL A 57 6.25 1.18 5.78
C VAL A 57 4.83 1.76 5.77
N HIS A 58 3.85 0.97 6.22
CA HIS A 58 2.68 1.57 6.87
C HIS A 58 3.02 1.81 8.34
#